data_AF-A0A538IAA9-F1
#
_entry.id   AF-A0A538IAA9-F1
#
_cell.length_a   1.000
_cell.length_b   1.000
_cell.length_c   1.000
_cell.angle_alpha   90.00
_cell.angle_beta   90.00
_cell.angle_gamma   90.00
#
_symmetry.space_group_name_H-M   'P 1'
#
loop_
_entity.id
_entity.type
_entity.pdbx_description
1 polymer ?
#
loop_
_entity_poly.entity_id
_entity_poly.type
_entity_poly.pdbx_seq_one_letter_code
_entity_poly.pdbx_strand_id
1 'polypeptide(L)' 'MGKVSLDDLRRELAELEAEEARLSAVRDRLHHQIDFGFETETSRTREREISDERRRVHDRIDSLRKLLRERQAV' A
#
# COMPACT_ATOMS: atom_id res chain seq x y z
N MET A 1 12.34 -8.04 -24.39
CA MET A 1 12.00 -7.40 -23.11
C MET A 1 11.75 -5.92 -23.37
N GLY A 2 10.50 -5.47 -23.34
CA GLY A 2 10.17 -4.06 -23.56
C GLY A 2 10.77 -3.20 -22.44
N LYS A 3 11.41 -2.08 -22.79
CA LYS A 3 11.85 -1.09 -21.81
C LYS A 3 10.61 -0.60 -21.07
N VAL A 4 10.54 -0.83 -19.75
CA VAL A 4 9.51 -0.21 -18.89
C VAL A 4 9.65 1.31 -19.02
N SER A 5 8.63 1.98 -19.54
CA SER A 5 8.64 3.43 -19.78
C SER A 5 8.41 4.20 -18.48
N LEU A 6 8.74 5.50 -18.46
CA LEU A 6 8.43 6.36 -17.31
C LEU A 6 6.92 6.43 -17.05
N ASP A 7 6.10 6.35 -18.10
CA ASP A 7 4.65 6.39 -17.98
C ASP A 7 4.09 5.08 -17.41
N ASP A 8 4.70 3.93 -17.74
CA ASP A 8 4.35 2.66 -17.08
C ASP A 8 4.68 2.69 -15.58
N LEU A 9 5.85 3.23 -15.21
CA LEU A 9 6.24 3.38 -13.79
C LEU A 9 5.31 4.35 -13.05
N ARG A 10 4.86 5.44 -13.70
CA ARG A 10 3.90 6.38 -13.11
C ARG A 10 2.52 5.74 -12.94
N ARG A 11 2.06 4.95 -13.91
CA ARG A 11 0.80 4.21 -13.81
C ARG A 11 0.86 3.20 -12.66
N GLU A 12 1.94 2.42 -12.58
CA GLU A 12 2.15 1.48 -11.49
C GLU A 12 2.17 2.18 -10.13
N LEU A 13 2.81 3.35 -10.05
CA LEU A 13 2.82 4.15 -8.81
C LEU A 13 1.41 4.58 -8.41
N ALA A 14 0.61 5.09 -9.35
CA ALA A 14 -0.77 5.50 -9.07
C ALA A 14 -1.65 4.32 -8.62
N GLU A 15 -1.47 3.14 -9.22
CA GLU A 15 -2.17 1.91 -8.82
C GLU A 15 -1.80 1.49 -7.39
N LEU A 16 -0.51 1.53 -7.04
CA LEU A 16 -0.04 1.19 -5.70
C LEU A 16 -0.51 2.23 -4.66
N GLU A 17 -0.50 3.52 -4.98
CA GLU A 17 -1.01 4.58 -4.11
C GLU A 17 -2.52 4.42 -3.85
N ALA A 18 -3.29 4.05 -4.88
CA ALA A 18 -4.71 3.76 -4.71
C ALA A 18 -4.95 2.53 -3.82
N GLU A 19 -4.11 1.51 -3.93
CA GLU A 19 -4.21 0.30 -3.10
C GLU A 19 -3.81 0.58 -1.64
N GLU A 20 -2.75 1.35 -1.40
CA GLU A 20 -2.34 1.78 -0.06
C GLU A 20 -3.45 2.56 0.65
N ALA A 21 -4.16 3.44 -0.07
CA ALA A 21 -5.30 4.17 0.45
C ALA A 21 -6.48 3.26 0.83
N ARG A 22 -6.76 2.23 0.01
CA ARG A 22 -7.81 1.24 0.32
C ARG A 22 -7.46 0.42 1.55
N LEU A 23 -6.23 -0.08 1.65
CA LEU A 23 -5.75 -0.85 2.78
C LEU A 23 -5.78 -0.02 4.07
N SER A 24 -5.40 1.26 3.99
CA SER A 24 -5.51 2.19 5.11
C SER A 24 -6.95 2.36 5.59
N ALA A 25 -7.91 2.57 4.67
CA ALA A 25 -9.32 2.69 5.03
C ALA A 25 -9.88 1.40 5.67
N VAL A 26 -9.46 0.23 5.19
CA VAL A 26 -9.84 -1.06 5.79
C VAL A 26 -9.23 -1.21 7.19
N ARG A 27 -7.95 -0.86 7.36
CA ARG A 27 -7.27 -0.89 8.67
C ARG A 27 -7.98 0.01 9.67
N ASP A 28 -8.32 1.24 9.28
CA ASP A 28 -8.97 2.21 10.16
C ASP A 28 -10.37 1.72 10.58
N ARG A 29 -11.11 1.09 9.67
CA ARG A 29 -12.39 0.44 10.02
C ARG A 29 -12.20 -0.70 11.03
N LEU A 30 -11.19 -1.54 10.86
CA LEU A 30 -10.89 -2.65 11.77
C LEU A 30 -10.42 -2.14 13.14
N HIS A 31 -9.56 -1.12 13.15
CA HIS A 31 -9.14 -0.44 14.39
C HIS A 31 -10.33 0.12 15.14
N HIS A 32 -11.23 0.86 14.47
CA HIS A 32 -12.45 1.33 15.12
C HIS A 32 -13.29 0.17 15.70
N GLN A 33 -13.47 -0.93 14.97
CA GLN A 33 -14.21 -2.08 15.50
C GLN A 33 -13.57 -2.66 16.76
N ILE A 34 -12.24 -2.75 16.79
CA ILE A 34 -11.49 -3.22 17.96
C ILE A 34 -11.64 -2.25 19.14
N ASP A 35 -11.47 -0.95 18.88
CA ASP A 35 -11.53 0.10 19.91
C ASP A 35 -12.91 0.19 20.57
N PHE A 36 -13.99 -0.02 19.82
CA PHE A 36 -15.35 -0.05 20.35
C PHE A 36 -15.74 -1.40 20.99
N GLY A 37 -14.79 -2.33 21.16
CA GLY A 37 -15.02 -3.60 21.85
C GLY A 37 -15.70 -4.68 21.02
N PHE A 38 -15.82 -4.50 19.70
CA PHE A 38 -16.26 -5.54 18.75
C PHE A 38 -15.09 -6.43 18.30
N GLU A 39 -14.10 -6.60 19.18
CA GLU A 39 -12.89 -7.36 18.92
C GLU A 39 -13.18 -8.86 18.92
N THR A 40 -12.76 -9.52 17.84
CA THR A 40 -12.70 -10.98 17.73
C THR A 40 -11.27 -11.39 17.34
N GLU A 41 -10.89 -12.63 17.58
CA GLU A 41 -9.59 -13.15 17.08
C GLU A 41 -9.46 -13.01 15.56
N THR A 42 -10.58 -13.13 14.84
CA THR A 42 -10.66 -12.89 13.40
C THR A 42 -10.39 -11.42 13.05
N SER A 43 -10.95 -10.47 13.80
CA SER A 43 -10.72 -9.03 13.62
C SER A 43 -9.24 -8.67 13.83
N ARG A 44 -8.60 -9.23 14.87
CA ARG A 44 -7.17 -9.04 15.15
C ARG A 44 -6.27 -9.64 14.08
N THR A 45 -6.56 -10.86 13.64
CA THR A 45 -5.78 -11.51 12.58
C THR A 45 -5.88 -10.71 11.28
N ARG A 46 -7.09 -10.26 10.94
CA ARG A 46 -7.32 -9.46 9.73
C ARG A 46 -6.64 -8.11 9.79
N GLU A 47 -6.64 -7.44 10.94
CA GLU A 47 -5.91 -6.18 11.13
C GLU A 47 -4.40 -6.36 10.87
N ARG A 48 -3.81 -7.44 11.40
CA ARG A 48 -2.39 -7.73 11.18
C ARG A 48 -2.07 -7.99 9.71
N GLU A 49 -2.91 -8.80 9.04
CA GLU A 49 -2.77 -9.07 7.60
C GLU A 49 -2.80 -7.78 6.78
N ILE A 50 -3.78 -6.91 7.04
CA ILE A 50 -3.93 -5.64 6.32
C ILE A 50 -2.75 -4.70 6.64
N SER A 51 -2.29 -4.67 7.88
CA SER A 51 -1.12 -3.88 8.28
C SER A 51 0.17 -4.37 7.61
N ASP A 52 0.35 -5.69 7.45
CA ASP A 52 1.48 -6.28 6.72
C ASP A 52 1.40 -6.01 5.22
N GLU A 53 0.21 -6.15 4.62
CA GLU A 53 -0.01 -5.86 3.22
C GLU A 53 0.26 -4.38 2.90
N ARG A 54 -0.26 -3.47 3.73
CA ARG A 54 -0.03 -2.03 3.59
C ARG A 54 1.45 -1.68 3.67
N ARG A 55 2.21 -2.30 4.59
CA ARG A 55 3.67 -2.12 4.66
C ARG A 55 4.36 -2.52 3.37
N ARG A 56 4.02 -3.69 2.81
CA ARG A 56 4.62 -4.17 1.56
C ARG A 56 4.30 -3.23 0.39
N VAL A 57 3.07 -2.72 0.30
CA VAL A 57 2.68 -1.74 -0.73
C VAL A 57 3.47 -0.44 -0.55
N HIS A 58 3.59 0.05 0.68
CA HIS A 58 4.36 1.25 0.98
C HIS A 58 5.85 1.10 0.59
N ASP A 59 6.48 -0.01 0.91
CA ASP A 59 7.88 -0.28 0.55
C ASP A 59 8.08 -0.31 -0.98
N ARG A 60 7.09 -0.83 -1.72
CA ARG A 60 7.10 -0.83 -3.19
C ARG A 60 6.92 0.57 -3.76
N ILE A 61 6.01 1.37 -3.19
CA ILE A 61 5.83 2.79 -3.54
C ILE A 61 7.14 3.54 -3.36
N ASP A 62 7.82 3.38 -2.22
CA ASP A 62 9.07 4.07 -1.93
C ASP A 62 10.18 3.68 -2.92
N SER A 63 10.30 2.39 -3.20
CA SER A 63 11.24 1.86 -4.20
C SER A 63 10.95 2.42 -5.59
N LEU A 64 9.68 2.48 -5.99
CA LEU A 64 9.25 2.97 -7.30
C LEU A 64 9.44 4.50 -7.43
N ARG A 65 9.13 5.26 -6.38
CA ARG A 65 9.41 6.70 -6.30
C ARG A 65 10.91 6.97 -6.42
N LYS A 66 11.75 6.16 -5.77
CA LYS A 66 13.21 6.25 -5.91
C LYS A 66 13.65 6.01 -7.35
N LEU A 67 13.18 4.93 -7.98
CA LEU A 67 13.49 4.61 -9.37
C LEU A 67 13.05 5.71 -10.35
N LEU A 68 11.85 6.27 -10.15
CA LEU A 68 11.34 7.37 -10.96
C LEU A 68 12.22 8.62 -10.86
N ARG A 69 12.67 8.98 -9.65
CA ARG A 69 13.61 10.10 -9.45
C ARG A 69 14.94 9.86 -10.16
N GLU A 70 15.51 8.67 -10.00
CA GLU A 70 16.78 8.30 -10.65
C GLU A 70 16.70 8.36 -12.18
N ARG A 71 15.57 7.94 -12.76
CA ARG A 71 15.37 7.97 -14.22
C ARG A 71 14.98 9.33 -14.79
N GLN A 72 14.48 10.26 -13.96
CA GLN A 72 14.15 11.64 -14.37
C GLN A 72 15.32 12.60 -14.24
N ALA A 73 16.34 12.25 -13.44
CA ALA A 73 17.55 13.04 -13.24
C ALA A 73 18.63 12.82 -14.34
N VAL A 74 18.34 11.96 -15.32
CA VAL A 74 19.17 11.62 -16.49
C VAL A 74 18.51 12.17 -17.74
#